data_AF-A0A962PVW0-F1
#
_entry.id   AF-A0A962PVW0-F1
#
_cell.length_a   1.000
_cell.length_b   1.000
_cell.length_c   1.000
_cell.angle_alpha   90.00
_cell.angle_beta   90.00
_cell.angle_gamma   90.00
#
_symmetry.space_group_name_H-M   'P 1'
#
loop_
_entity.id
_entity.type
_entity.pdbx_description
1 polymer ?
#
loop_
_entity_poly.entity_id
_entity_poly.type
_entity_poly.pdbx_seq_one_letter_code
_entity_poly.pdbx_strand_id
1 'polypeptide(L)'
;EMHFPNGSAITPDGATLIVAETLAMQLTAFDIRADGSLANRRVWAPVGMRAPDGICLDADGNVWVANALAPECVLVAPGGEVLATVATSQNCYACMLGGADGRDLFMVTASSSDHGEAAAARSGRIETTRAPSPGAGWP
;
A
#
# COMPACT_ATOMS: atom_id res chain seq x y z
N GLU A 1 15.42 11.24 6.95
CA GLU A 1 14.81 11.73 5.70
C GLU A 1 14.13 10.57 4.99
N MET A 2 12.89 10.75 4.56
CA MET A 2 12.13 9.77 3.76
C MET A 2 12.00 10.28 2.32
N HIS A 3 11.97 9.37 1.35
CA HIS A 3 11.95 9.71 -0.07
C HIS A 3 10.53 9.56 -0.63
N PHE A 4 9.80 10.67 -0.66
CA PHE A 4 8.39 10.74 -1.11
C PHE A 4 7.49 9.74 -0.36
N PRO A 5 7.28 9.94 0.95
CA PRO A 5 6.40 9.09 1.75
C PRO A 5 4.96 9.24 1.27
N ASN A 6 4.24 8.12 1.21
CA ASN A 6 2.90 8.07 0.66
C ASN A 6 1.94 7.32 1.62
N GLY A 7 1.38 6.17 1.21
CA GLY A 7 0.53 5.37 2.08
C GLY A 7 1.23 4.92 3.36
N SER A 8 0.45 4.82 4.43
CA SER A 8 0.90 4.30 5.72
C SER A 8 -0.10 3.33 6.31
N ALA A 9 0.37 2.43 7.17
CA ALA A 9 -0.48 1.55 7.96
C ALA A 9 0.18 1.24 9.31
N ILE A 10 -0.64 1.12 10.36
CA ILE A 10 -0.21 0.72 11.70
C ILE A 10 -0.62 -0.74 11.94
N THR A 11 0.31 -1.54 12.46
CA THR A 11 0.06 -2.96 12.79
C THR A 11 -1.07 -3.11 13.82
N PRO A 12 -1.76 -4.27 13.87
CA PRO A 12 -2.91 -4.47 14.77
C PRO A 12 -2.61 -4.30 16.26
N ASP A 13 -1.36 -4.56 16.66
CA ASP A 13 -0.86 -4.36 18.03
C ASP A 13 -0.52 -2.90 18.35
N GLY A 14 -0.62 -2.00 17.37
CA GLY A 14 -0.29 -0.58 17.51
C GLY A 14 1.22 -0.29 17.63
N ALA A 15 2.08 -1.30 17.45
CA ALA A 15 3.51 -1.18 17.77
C ALA A 15 4.39 -0.76 16.58
N THR A 16 3.92 -0.92 15.34
CA THR A 16 4.71 -0.61 14.14
C THR A 16 3.93 0.27 13.17
N LEU A 17 4.54 1.38 12.74
CA LEU A 17 4.09 2.17 11.60
C LEU A 17 4.88 1.74 10.37
N ILE A 18 4.18 1.33 9.31
CA ILE A 18 4.75 1.03 7.99
C ILE A 18 4.38 2.17 7.03
N VAL A 19 5.34 2.64 6.25
CA VAL A 19 5.18 3.75 5.28
C VAL A 19 5.73 3.33 3.93
N ALA A 20 4.99 3.56 2.86
CA ALA A 20 5.46 3.46 1.49
C ALA A 20 6.35 4.66 1.13
N GLU A 21 7.60 4.40 0.73
CA GLU A 21 8.51 5.42 0.22
C GLU A 21 8.63 5.28 -1.30
N THR A 22 7.85 6.07 -2.04
CA THR A 22 7.70 5.92 -3.50
C THR A 22 9.04 6.01 -4.23
N LEU A 23 9.88 6.98 -3.87
CA LEU A 23 11.18 7.21 -4.52
C LEU A 23 12.31 6.36 -3.95
N ALA A 24 12.10 5.70 -2.81
CA ALA A 24 13.03 4.68 -2.29
C ALA A 24 12.66 3.26 -2.74
N MET A 25 11.50 3.06 -3.37
CA MET A 25 11.03 1.76 -3.84
C MET A 25 11.00 0.69 -2.73
N GLN A 26 10.57 1.10 -1.54
CA GLN A 26 10.50 0.25 -0.36
C GLN A 26 9.33 0.63 0.56
N LEU A 27 8.99 -0.30 1.44
CA LEU A 27 8.23 -0.05 2.64
C LEU A 27 9.20 0.13 3.81
N THR A 28 8.99 1.16 4.62
CA THR A 28 9.81 1.50 5.79
C THR A 28 8.98 1.36 7.05
N ALA A 29 9.54 0.73 8.07
CA ALA A 29 8.91 0.58 9.36
C ALA A 29 9.57 1.45 10.44
N PHE A 30 8.75 1.88 11.39
CA PHE A 30 9.15 2.51 12.64
C PHE A 30 8.46 1.80 13.79
N ASP A 31 9.14 1.66 14.92
CA ASP A 31 8.48 1.29 16.17
C ASP A 31 7.73 2.52 16.71
N ILE A 32 6.50 2.32 17.17
CA ILE A 32 5.69 3.31 17.86
C ILE A 32 5.90 3.09 19.36
N ARG A 33 6.51 4.05 20.04
CA ARG A 33 6.70 3.99 21.49
C ARG A 33 5.40 4.36 22.22
N ALA A 34 5.33 4.05 23.52
CA ALA A 34 4.18 4.37 24.36
C ALA A 34 3.83 5.88 24.42
N ASP A 35 4.80 6.76 24.17
CA ASP A 35 4.61 8.21 24.09
C ASP A 35 4.22 8.70 22.67
N GLY A 36 4.03 7.78 21.72
CA GLY A 36 3.73 8.06 20.32
C GLY A 36 4.96 8.44 19.48
N SER A 37 6.16 8.51 20.08
CA SER A 37 7.38 8.81 19.32
C SER A 37 7.77 7.63 18.44
N LEU A 38 8.33 7.94 17.26
CA LEU A 38 8.81 6.94 16.31
C LEU A 38 10.29 6.62 16.56
N ALA A 39 10.62 5.33 16.49
CA ALA A 39 11.96 4.83 16.72
C ALA A 39 12.34 3.74 15.71
N ASN A 40 13.62 3.34 15.72
CA ASN A 40 14.10 2.14 15.04
C ASN A 40 13.66 2.04 13.58
N ARG A 41 13.83 3.14 12.83
CA ARG A 41 13.58 3.17 11.39
C ARG A 41 14.34 2.03 10.72
N ARG A 42 13.63 1.24 9.92
CA ARG A 42 14.20 0.11 9.17
C ARG A 42 13.47 -0.09 7.86
N VAL A 43 14.14 -0.71 6.89
CA VAL A 43 13.44 -1.28 5.72
C VAL A 43 12.54 -2.39 6.25
N TRP A 44 11.24 -2.32 5.97
CA TRP A 44 10.30 -3.41 6.21
C TRP A 44 10.33 -4.40 5.05
N ALA A 45 10.29 -3.88 3.82
CA ALA A 45 10.46 -4.66 2.60
C ALA A 45 10.92 -3.78 1.43
N PRO A 46 11.90 -4.20 0.62
CA PRO A 46 12.04 -3.67 -0.73
C PRO A 46 10.85 -4.13 -1.59
N VAL A 47 10.39 -3.31 -2.54
CA VAL A 47 9.28 -3.69 -3.45
C VAL A 47 9.70 -3.84 -4.92
N GLY A 48 11.01 -3.80 -5.19
CA GLY A 48 11.59 -3.91 -6.53
C GLY A 48 11.33 -2.65 -7.35
N MET A 49 11.18 -2.78 -8.68
CA MET A 49 10.91 -1.65 -9.58
C MET A 49 9.44 -1.19 -9.53
N ARG A 50 8.92 -0.98 -8.32
CA ARG A 50 7.57 -0.50 -8.05
C ARG A 50 7.65 0.85 -7.35
N ALA A 51 6.72 1.72 -7.67
CA ALA A 51 6.52 2.99 -6.96
C ALA A 51 5.39 2.79 -5.94
N PRO A 52 5.70 2.41 -4.69
CA PRO A 52 4.67 2.15 -3.70
C PRO A 52 3.94 3.45 -3.35
N ASP A 53 2.61 3.43 -3.41
CA ASP A 53 1.73 4.58 -3.14
C ASP A 53 0.84 4.27 -1.93
N GLY A 54 -0.48 4.18 -2.07
CA GLY A 54 -1.38 3.73 -1.01
C GLY A 54 -1.19 2.25 -0.67
N ILE A 55 -1.24 1.93 0.63
CA ILE A 55 -1.04 0.58 1.18
C ILE A 55 -2.10 0.23 2.22
N CYS A 56 -2.30 -1.06 2.48
CA CYS A 56 -3.05 -1.54 3.64
C CYS A 56 -2.53 -2.90 4.13
N LEU A 57 -2.76 -3.21 5.41
CA LEU A 57 -2.35 -4.49 6.02
C LEU A 57 -3.45 -5.54 5.91
N ASP A 58 -3.05 -6.79 5.71
CA ASP A 58 -3.90 -7.95 5.93
C ASP A 58 -3.67 -8.60 7.31
N ALA A 59 -4.56 -9.51 7.70
CA ALA A 59 -4.54 -10.18 9.00
C ALA A 59 -3.39 -11.18 9.16
N ASP A 60 -2.71 -11.55 8.07
CA ASP A 60 -1.51 -12.41 8.10
C ASP A 60 -0.22 -11.58 8.25
N GLY A 61 -0.33 -10.25 8.34
CA GLY A 61 0.78 -9.33 8.51
C GLY A 61 1.50 -8.95 7.21
N ASN A 62 0.85 -9.19 6.06
CA ASN A 62 1.35 -8.76 4.75
C ASN A 62 0.78 -7.39 4.38
N VAL A 63 1.44 -6.72 3.45
CA VAL A 63 1.04 -5.38 2.98
C VAL A 63 0.62 -5.43 1.53
N TRP A 64 -0.61 -5.02 1.24
CA TRP A 64 -1.00 -4.67 -0.12
C TRP A 64 -0.39 -3.32 -0.50
N VAL A 65 0.16 -3.25 -1.71
CA VAL A 65 0.87 -2.08 -2.24
C VAL A 65 0.31 -1.74 -3.62
N ALA A 66 -0.29 -0.55 -3.74
CA ALA A 66 -0.62 0.03 -5.02
C ALA A 66 0.66 0.50 -5.74
N ASN A 67 0.79 0.18 -7.04
CA ASN A 67 1.95 0.58 -7.84
C ASN A 67 1.61 1.76 -8.78
N ALA A 68 2.12 2.95 -8.46
CA ALA A 68 1.84 4.17 -9.23
C ALA A 68 2.47 4.17 -10.65
N LEU A 69 3.39 3.23 -10.93
CA LEU A 69 4.08 3.13 -12.22
C LEU A 69 3.55 2.03 -13.14
N ALA A 70 2.70 1.12 -12.65
CA ALA A 70 2.22 0.00 -13.44
C ALA A 70 0.80 -0.41 -13.04
N PRO A 71 0.05 -1.07 -13.94
CA PRO A 71 -1.32 -1.49 -13.67
C PRO A 71 -1.38 -2.75 -12.79
N GLU A 72 -0.92 -2.64 -11.55
CA GLU A 72 -0.94 -3.72 -10.57
C GLU A 72 -1.08 -3.24 -9.12
N CYS A 73 -1.62 -4.12 -8.29
CA CYS A 73 -1.52 -4.06 -6.84
C CYS A 73 -0.92 -5.38 -6.33
N VAL A 74 0.06 -5.33 -5.45
CA VAL A 74 0.82 -6.51 -5.01
C VAL A 74 0.69 -6.75 -3.52
N LEU A 75 0.61 -8.02 -3.11
CA LEU A 75 0.67 -8.43 -1.72
C LEU A 75 2.12 -8.79 -1.38
N VAL A 76 2.70 -8.10 -0.40
CA VAL A 76 4.11 -8.21 -0.03
C VAL A 76 4.20 -8.74 1.40
N ALA A 77 4.92 -9.84 1.59
CA ALA A 77 5.26 -10.36 2.91
C ALA A 77 6.38 -9.54 3.57
N PRO A 78 6.54 -9.62 4.90
CA PRO A 78 7.71 -9.06 5.58
C PRO A 78 9.01 -9.52 4.90
N GLY A 79 9.92 -8.57 4.61
CA GLY A 79 11.16 -8.85 3.90
C GLY A 79 11.09 -8.77 2.37
N GLY A 80 9.90 -8.61 1.77
CA GLY A 80 9.74 -8.24 0.36
C GLY A 80 9.38 -9.35 -0.62
N GLU A 81 9.04 -10.54 -0.13
CA GLU A 81 8.47 -11.58 -1.00
C GLU A 81 7.09 -11.13 -1.51
N VAL A 82 6.87 -11.21 -2.82
CA VAL A 82 5.56 -10.93 -3.43
C VAL A 82 4.74 -12.22 -3.42
N LEU A 83 3.68 -12.25 -2.61
CA LEU A 83 2.79 -13.40 -2.45
C LEU A 83 1.69 -13.45 -3.50
N ALA A 84 1.24 -12.28 -3.98
CA ALA A 84 0.21 -12.16 -5.00
C ALA A 84 0.37 -10.86 -5.79
N THR A 85 -0.07 -10.90 -7.06
CA THR A 85 -0.19 -9.73 -7.92
C THR A 85 -1.60 -9.71 -8.50
N VAL A 86 -2.29 -8.59 -8.32
CA VAL A 86 -3.58 -8.30 -8.95
C VAL A 86 -3.33 -7.33 -10.09
N ALA A 87 -3.57 -7.78 -11.32
CA ALA A 87 -3.58 -6.88 -12.47
C ALA A 87 -4.78 -5.94 -12.38
N THR A 88 -4.57 -4.67 -12.67
CA THR A 88 -5.61 -3.65 -12.76
C THR A 88 -5.71 -3.14 -14.19
N SER A 89 -6.74 -2.35 -14.50
CA SER A 89 -6.91 -1.80 -15.85
C SER A 89 -6.00 -0.60 -16.16
N GLN A 90 -5.48 0.06 -15.12
CA GLN A 90 -4.69 1.30 -15.17
C GLN A 90 -3.74 1.34 -13.96
N ASN A 91 -2.82 2.31 -13.90
CA ASN A 91 -1.93 2.45 -12.74
C ASN A 91 -2.73 2.58 -11.44
N CYS A 92 -2.24 1.94 -10.39
CA CYS A 92 -2.92 1.85 -9.10
C CYS A 92 -2.28 2.80 -8.09
N TYR A 93 -3.09 3.66 -7.48
CA TYR A 93 -2.62 4.72 -6.59
C TYR A 93 -2.97 4.49 -5.13
N ALA A 94 -4.04 3.76 -4.83
CA ALA A 94 -4.36 3.38 -3.46
C ALA A 94 -5.08 2.04 -3.41
N CYS A 95 -4.95 1.34 -2.28
CA CYS A 95 -5.68 0.12 -2.03
C CYS A 95 -6.15 0.05 -0.58
N MET A 96 -7.27 -0.64 -0.34
CA MET A 96 -7.78 -0.89 1.01
C MET A 96 -8.58 -2.19 1.04
N LEU A 97 -8.41 -2.96 2.11
CA LEU A 97 -9.25 -4.12 2.42
C LEU A 97 -10.51 -3.69 3.18
N GLY A 98 -11.65 -4.22 2.80
CA GLY A 98 -12.95 -3.93 3.41
C GLY A 98 -14.01 -4.95 3.04
N GLY A 99 -15.26 -4.51 2.96
CA GLY A 99 -16.39 -5.41 2.72
C GLY A 99 -16.84 -6.15 3.98
N ALA A 100 -17.92 -6.93 3.84
CA ALA A 100 -18.62 -7.53 4.99
C ALA A 100 -17.75 -8.52 5.79
N ASP A 101 -16.81 -9.18 5.14
CA ASP A 101 -15.86 -10.11 5.75
C ASP A 101 -14.41 -9.61 5.71
N GLY A 102 -14.19 -8.34 5.36
CA GLY A 102 -12.88 -7.69 5.33
C GLY A 102 -11.98 -8.09 4.15
N ARG A 103 -12.47 -8.88 3.19
CA ARG A 103 -11.64 -9.46 2.11
C ARG A 103 -11.90 -8.85 0.73
N ASP A 104 -12.70 -7.80 0.64
CA ASP A 104 -12.83 -7.02 -0.60
C ASP A 104 -11.64 -6.08 -0.70
N LEU A 105 -10.75 -6.32 -1.67
CA LEU A 105 -9.65 -5.42 -1.99
C LEU A 105 -10.15 -4.37 -2.97
N PHE A 106 -10.32 -3.14 -2.49
CA PHE A 106 -10.60 -1.97 -3.30
C PHE A 106 -9.30 -1.35 -3.80
N MET A 107 -9.24 -0.97 -5.07
CA MET A 107 -8.09 -0.36 -5.72
C MET A 107 -8.52 0.90 -6.47
N VAL A 108 -7.90 2.03 -6.17
CA VAL A 108 -8.11 3.29 -6.89
C VAL A 108 -7.13 3.34 -8.04
N THR A 109 -7.65 3.40 -9.27
CA THR A 109 -6.83 3.42 -10.48
C THR A 109 -7.14 4.65 -11.33
N ALA A 110 -6.13 5.14 -12.06
CA ALA A 110 -6.28 6.20 -13.03
C ALA A 110 -5.21 6.05 -14.13
N SER A 111 -5.45 6.62 -15.31
CA SER A 111 -4.47 6.60 -16.40
C SER A 111 -3.27 7.53 -16.18
N SER A 112 -3.39 8.49 -15.26
CA SER A 112 -2.35 9.47 -14.91
C SER A 112 -2.64 10.05 -13.53
N SER A 113 -1.60 10.46 -12.81
CA SER A 113 -1.69 11.26 -11.58
C SER A 113 -1.37 12.74 -11.80
N ASP A 114 -1.01 13.14 -13.02
CA ASP A 114 -0.91 14.55 -13.36
C ASP A 114 -2.29 15.21 -13.22
N HIS A 115 -2.33 16.34 -12.51
CA HIS A 115 -3.58 17.01 -12.19
C HIS A 115 -4.37 17.41 -13.44
N GLY A 116 -3.69 17.95 -14.46
CA GLY A 116 -4.33 18.44 -15.68
C GLY A 116 -4.87 17.29 -16.51
N GLU A 117 -4.05 16.25 -16.72
CA GLU A 117 -4.45 15.06 -17.46
C GLU A 117 -5.58 14.30 -16.76
N ALA A 118 -5.48 14.09 -15.45
CA ALA A 118 -6.49 13.38 -14.67
C ALA A 118 -7.84 14.13 -14.66
N ALA A 119 -7.82 15.47 -14.51
CA ALA A 119 -9.03 16.29 -14.53
C ALA A 119 -9.73 16.29 -15.90
N ALA A 120 -8.95 16.23 -16.99
CA ALA A 120 -9.45 16.18 -18.35
C ALA A 120 -9.99 14.79 -18.72
N ALA A 121 -9.23 13.73 -18.46
CA ALA A 121 -9.58 12.37 -18.85
C ALA A 121 -10.68 11.76 -17.98
N ARG A 122 -10.72 12.12 -16.68
CA ARG A 122 -11.67 11.55 -15.69
C ARG A 122 -11.71 10.03 -15.74
N SER A 123 -10.52 9.43 -15.91
CA SER A 123 -10.33 7.99 -16.08
C SER A 123 -10.40 7.22 -14.77
N GLY A 124 -10.44 7.91 -13.62
CA GLY A 124 -10.46 7.31 -12.29
C GLY A 124 -11.50 6.21 -12.13
N ARG A 125 -11.09 5.07 -11.57
CA ARG A 125 -11.96 3.93 -11.24
C ARG A 125 -11.69 3.43 -9.82
N ILE A 126 -12.69 2.78 -9.25
CA ILE A 126 -12.51 1.84 -8.15
C ILE A 126 -12.67 0.46 -8.74
N GLU A 127 -11.60 -0.31 -8.74
CA GLU A 127 -11.58 -1.72 -9.11
C GLU A 127 -11.64 -2.56 -7.83
N THR A 128 -12.25 -3.75 -7.90
CA THR A 128 -12.38 -4.62 -6.74
C THR A 128 -12.07 -6.07 -7.09
N THR A 129 -11.41 -6.77 -6.18
CA THR A 129 -11.23 -8.21 -6.21
C THR A 129 -11.28 -8.79 -4.80
N ARG A 130 -11.11 -10.11 -4.67
CA ARG A 130 -11.09 -10.80 -3.39
C ARG A 130 -9.66 -11.07 -2.95
N ALA A 131 -9.34 -10.71 -1.72
CA ALA A 131 -8.06 -10.96 -1.09
C ALA A 131 -8.01 -12.31 -0.36
N PRO A 132 -6.82 -12.93 -0.26
CA PRO A 132 -6.64 -14.20 0.43
C PRO A 132 -6.77 -14.09 1.96
N SER A 133 -6.72 -12.87 2.51
CA SER A 133 -6.79 -12.58 3.95
C SER A 133 -7.57 -11.27 4.18
N PRO A 134 -8.33 -11.13 5.30
CA PRO A 134 -9.07 -9.90 5.57
C PRO A 134 -8.14 -8.76 6.00
N GLY A 135 -8.63 -7.53 5.95
CA GLY A 135 -7.91 -6.36 6.44
C GLY A 135 -7.64 -6.41 7.93
N ALA A 136 -6.52 -5.80 8.33
CA ALA A 136 -6.15 -5.63 9.73
C ALA A 136 -5.41 -4.30 9.96
N GLY A 137 -5.20 -3.96 11.23
CA GLY A 137 -4.50 -2.74 11.61
C GLY A 137 -5.33 -1.48 11.36
N TRP A 138 -4.63 -0.36 11.26
CA TRP A 138 -5.23 0.96 11.04
C TRP A 138 -4.57 1.63 9.86
N PRO A 139 -5.32 2.37 9.03
CA PRO A 139 -4.76 3.41 8.17
C PRO A 139 -4.04 4.48 8.99
#